data_AF-A0A1S3J5N0-F1
#
_entry.id   AF-A0A1S3J5N0-F1
#
_cell.length_a   1.000
_cell.length_b   1.000
_cell.length_c   1.000
_cell.angle_alpha   90.00
_cell.angle_beta   90.00
_cell.angle_gamma   90.00
#
_symmetry.space_group_name_H-M   'P 1'
#
loop_
_entity.id
_entity.type
_entity.pdbx_description
1 polymer ?
#
loop_
_entity_poly.entity_id
_entity_poly.type
_entity_poly.pdbx_seq_one_letter_code
_entity_poly.pdbx_strand_id
1 'polypeptide(L)'
;MSFHRNWNAYKVGFGDPREQFWIGNDALYALTNQGDYSMQIDMLSCDGNAYYVRWNLFRIQDESQKYKVAAISVDSYNTSSNSYLTENVNWKFGTYDNDEGHSRNCSDDHGGGWWYTDCTRWHLTGYYPSCAGNSNNHRTMKFASITGNNCNNGCLLQAATLKIQRNT
;
A
#
# COMPACT_ATOMS: atom_id res chain seq x y z
N MET A 1 6.58 -12.18 8.41
CA MET A 1 6.20 -11.28 9.52
C MET A 1 4.72 -10.89 9.40
N SER A 2 4.02 -10.55 10.48
CA SER A 2 2.65 -10.00 10.38
C SER A 2 2.66 -8.48 10.24
N PHE A 3 1.91 -7.96 9.28
CA PHE A 3 1.62 -6.54 9.06
C PHE A 3 0.30 -6.10 9.73
N HIS A 4 -0.49 -7.01 10.29
CA HIS A 4 -1.65 -6.66 11.11
C HIS A 4 -1.17 -6.12 12.46
N ARG A 5 -0.84 -4.83 12.50
CA ARG A 5 -0.19 -4.12 13.61
C ARG A 5 -0.97 -2.85 13.96
N ASN A 6 -0.73 -2.37 15.18
CA ASN A 6 -1.42 -1.21 15.72
C ASN A 6 -0.85 0.11 15.16
N TRP A 7 -1.53 1.22 15.46
CA TRP A 7 -1.14 2.57 15.03
C TRP A 7 0.30 2.90 15.40
N ASN A 8 0.68 2.65 16.66
CA ASN A 8 2.02 2.99 17.16
C ASN A 8 3.12 2.24 16.41
N ALA A 9 2.93 0.95 16.10
CA ALA A 9 3.89 0.18 15.31
C ALA A 9 4.04 0.76 13.89
N TYR A 10 2.94 1.12 13.23
CA TYR A 10 2.99 1.74 11.91
C TYR A 10 3.60 3.15 11.94
N LYS A 11 3.41 3.91 13.03
CA LYS A 11 4.04 5.21 13.26
C LYS A 11 5.57 5.10 13.31
N VAL A 12 6.11 4.24 14.18
CA VAL A 12 7.56 4.15 14.43
C VAL A 12 8.30 3.19 13.50
N GLY A 13 7.58 2.30 12.82
CA GLY A 13 8.15 1.25 11.98
C GLY A 13 8.35 -0.08 12.73
N PHE A 14 8.49 -1.16 11.95
CA PHE A 14 8.68 -2.50 12.48
C PHE A 14 9.30 -3.43 11.45
N GLY A 15 9.90 -4.54 11.91
CA GLY A 15 10.51 -5.56 11.07
C GLY A 15 12.02 -5.38 10.90
N ASP A 16 12.60 -6.12 9.97
CA ASP A 16 14.03 -6.10 9.65
C ASP A 16 14.23 -5.59 8.22
N PRO A 17 14.99 -4.51 7.99
CA PRO A 17 15.32 -3.99 6.65
C PRO A 17 15.99 -5.00 5.71
N ARG A 18 16.56 -6.08 6.25
CA ARG A 18 17.15 -7.20 5.47
C ARG A 18 16.11 -8.24 5.05
N GLU A 19 14.92 -8.18 5.63
CA GLU A 19 13.81 -9.08 5.35
C GLU A 19 12.54 -8.27 5.02
N GLN A 20 11.50 -8.39 5.86
CA GLN A 20 10.24 -7.69 5.74
C GLN A 20 10.19 -6.59 6.80
N PHE A 21 9.88 -5.36 6.38
CA PHE A 21 9.75 -4.23 7.29
C PHE A 21 8.76 -3.19 6.78
N TRP A 22 8.32 -2.33 7.69
CA TRP A 22 7.71 -1.05 7.39
C TRP A 22 8.58 0.04 8.00
N ILE A 23 8.96 1.05 7.20
CA ILE A 23 9.92 2.08 7.63
C ILE A 23 9.40 2.98 8.75
N GLY A 24 8.08 3.03 8.96
CA GLY A 24 7.43 3.94 9.90
C GLY A 24 6.85 5.16 9.20
N ASN A 25 5.62 5.53 9.57
CA ASN A 25 4.89 6.64 8.95
C ASN A 25 5.54 8.00 9.27
N ASP A 26 6.17 8.15 10.44
CA ASP A 26 6.93 9.37 10.77
C ASP A 26 8.12 9.55 9.82
N ALA A 27 8.89 8.48 9.59
CA ALA A 27 10.01 8.49 8.66
C ALA A 27 9.54 8.71 7.22
N LEU A 28 8.45 8.04 6.81
CA LEU A 28 7.84 8.22 5.50
C LEU A 28 7.43 9.67 5.26
N TYR A 29 6.75 10.30 6.23
CA TYR A 29 6.35 11.70 6.17
C TYR A 29 7.55 12.63 6.01
N ALA A 30 8.57 12.46 6.85
CA ALA A 30 9.78 13.28 6.80
C ALA A 30 10.48 13.17 5.43
N LEU A 31 10.60 11.95 4.91
CA LEU A 31 11.21 11.69 3.60
C LEU A 31 10.42 12.33 2.45
N THR A 32 9.10 12.21 2.44
CA THR A 32 8.28 12.69 1.31
C THR A 32 8.01 14.19 1.31
N ASN A 33 8.32 14.89 2.41
CA ASN A 33 8.05 16.33 2.56
C ASN A 33 9.30 17.22 2.61
N GLN A 34 10.51 16.65 2.59
CA GLN A 34 11.76 17.43 2.47
C GLN A 34 12.07 17.89 1.02
N GLY A 35 11.21 17.55 0.06
CA GLY A 35 11.36 17.89 -1.35
C GLY A 35 10.37 17.12 -2.23
N ASP A 36 10.66 17.01 -3.52
CA ASP A 36 9.93 16.12 -4.41
C ASP A 36 10.58 14.74 -4.41
N TYR A 37 9.80 13.73 -4.05
CA TYR A 37 10.23 12.35 -3.98
C TYR A 37 9.33 11.48 -4.86
N SER A 38 9.97 10.62 -5.62
CA SER A 38 9.31 9.54 -6.33
C SER A 38 9.14 8.32 -5.41
N MET A 39 8.05 7.60 -5.64
CA MET A 39 7.80 6.29 -5.04
C MET A 39 7.66 5.26 -6.16
N GLN A 40 8.42 4.17 -6.08
CA GLN A 40 8.31 3.04 -6.97
C GLN A 40 7.85 1.80 -6.22
N ILE A 41 6.83 1.14 -6.74
CA ILE A 41 6.30 -0.12 -6.25
C ILE A 41 6.74 -1.21 -7.22
N ASP A 42 7.58 -2.14 -6.76
CA ASP A 42 7.92 -3.35 -7.51
C ASP A 42 7.09 -4.52 -6.96
N MET A 43 6.61 -5.39 -7.85
CA MET A 43 5.66 -6.45 -7.51
C MET A 43 5.98 -7.74 -8.27
N LEU A 44 5.78 -8.88 -7.60
CA LEU A 44 5.78 -10.21 -8.20
C LEU A 44 4.40 -10.85 -7.98
N SER A 45 3.69 -11.16 -9.06
CA SER A 45 2.37 -11.81 -8.97
C SER A 45 2.50 -13.31 -8.68
N CYS A 46 1.41 -13.93 -8.23
CA CYS A 46 1.35 -15.39 -8.04
C CYS A 46 1.59 -16.21 -9.31
N ASP A 47 1.35 -15.64 -10.49
CA ASP A 47 1.60 -16.28 -11.79
C ASP A 47 3.05 -16.10 -12.27
N GLY A 48 3.93 -15.52 -11.44
CA GLY A 48 5.34 -15.32 -11.73
C GLY A 48 5.67 -14.08 -12.57
N ASN A 49 4.69 -13.20 -12.82
CA ASN A 49 4.89 -11.99 -13.61
C ASN A 49 5.36 -10.82 -12.74
N ALA A 50 6.33 -10.06 -13.24
CA ALA A 50 6.85 -8.87 -12.59
C ALA A 50 6.10 -7.61 -13.04
N TYR A 51 5.65 -6.81 -12.08
CA TYR A 51 4.98 -5.53 -12.32
C TYR A 51 5.67 -4.39 -11.56
N TYR A 52 5.50 -3.17 -12.07
CA TYR A 52 5.91 -1.95 -11.40
C TYR A 52 4.91 -0.81 -11.62
N VAL A 53 4.89 0.10 -10.65
CA VAL A 53 4.27 1.42 -10.74
C VAL A 53 5.24 2.45 -10.18
N ARG A 54 5.42 3.56 -10.89
CA ARG A 54 6.20 4.70 -10.46
C ARG A 54 5.30 5.93 -10.35
N TRP A 55 5.33 6.53 -9.18
CA TRP A 55 4.81 7.86 -8.93
C TRP A 55 5.99 8.82 -8.85
N ASN A 56 6.06 9.83 -9.73
CA ASN A 56 7.10 10.85 -9.65
C ASN A 56 6.86 11.84 -8.51
N LEU A 57 5.66 11.87 -7.93
CA LEU A 57 5.39 12.56 -6.68
C LEU A 57 4.56 11.65 -5.78
N PHE A 58 5.01 11.44 -4.56
CA PHE A 58 4.22 10.84 -3.49
C PHE A 58 4.40 11.66 -2.21
N ARG A 59 3.30 12.09 -1.61
CA ARG A 59 3.30 12.85 -0.35
C ARG A 59 2.23 12.37 0.59
N ILE A 60 2.59 12.27 1.87
CA ILE A 60 1.65 12.09 2.97
C ILE A 60 1.69 13.30 3.90
N GLN A 61 0.62 13.49 4.66
CA GLN A 61 0.56 14.47 5.74
C GLN A 61 1.18 13.91 7.03
N ASP A 62 1.27 14.75 8.06
CA ASP A 62 1.76 14.33 9.38
C ASP A 62 0.72 13.49 10.16
N GLU A 63 1.06 13.12 11.40
CA GLU A 63 0.18 12.35 12.28
C GLU A 63 -1.12 13.09 12.63
N SER A 64 -1.10 14.43 12.75
CA SER A 64 -2.30 15.22 13.09
C SER A 64 -3.37 15.09 12.01
N GLN A 65 -2.94 14.84 10.77
CA GLN A 65 -3.77 14.54 9.61
C GLN A 65 -3.83 13.03 9.30
N LYS A 66 -3.46 12.18 10.26
CA LYS A 66 -3.49 10.72 10.17
C LYS A 66 -2.74 10.17 8.96
N TYR A 67 -1.59 10.77 8.64
CA TYR A 67 -0.75 10.37 7.51
C TYR A 67 -1.46 10.33 6.16
N LYS A 68 -2.52 11.12 5.98
CA LYS A 68 -3.32 11.17 4.75
C LYS A 68 -2.46 11.34 3.50
N VAL A 69 -2.72 10.57 2.44
CA VAL A 69 -2.06 10.79 1.13
C VAL A 69 -2.48 12.15 0.59
N ALA A 70 -1.52 13.06 0.51
CA ALA A 70 -1.72 14.43 0.05
C ALA A 70 -1.62 14.57 -1.47
N ALA A 71 -0.71 13.82 -2.09
CA ALA A 71 -0.48 13.90 -3.53
C ALA A 71 0.12 12.60 -4.08
N ILE A 72 -0.39 12.20 -5.25
CA ILE A 72 0.21 11.18 -6.12
C ILE A 72 0.23 11.76 -7.54
N SER A 73 1.38 11.69 -8.20
CA SER A 73 1.49 11.93 -9.65
C SER A 73 2.06 10.68 -10.31
N VAL A 74 1.27 10.09 -11.22
CA VAL A 74 1.66 8.87 -11.93
C VAL A 74 2.64 9.21 -13.05
N ASP A 75 3.76 8.50 -13.08
CA ASP A 75 4.81 8.68 -14.09
C ASP A 75 4.82 7.54 -15.10
N SER A 76 4.97 6.31 -14.62
CA SER A 76 5.08 5.12 -15.46
C SER A 76 4.58 3.88 -14.74
N TYR A 77 4.11 2.89 -15.48
CA TYR A 77 3.63 1.61 -14.96
C TYR A 77 3.63 0.56 -16.08
N ASN A 78 3.70 -0.72 -15.72
CA ASN A 78 3.51 -1.85 -16.67
C ASN A 78 2.32 -2.75 -16.31
N THR A 79 1.45 -2.29 -15.41
CA THR A 79 0.17 -2.94 -15.12
C THR A 79 -0.76 -2.85 -16.34
N SER A 80 -1.74 -3.76 -16.46
CA SER A 80 -2.67 -3.74 -17.60
C SER A 80 -3.59 -2.50 -17.64
N SER A 81 -3.70 -1.79 -16.52
CA SER A 81 -4.54 -0.60 -16.37
C SER A 81 -3.88 0.43 -15.44
N ASN A 82 -4.26 1.70 -15.59
CA ASN A 82 -3.97 2.77 -14.63
C ASN A 82 -5.09 2.98 -13.60
N SER A 83 -6.18 2.22 -13.69
CA SER A 83 -7.24 2.23 -12.69
C SER A 83 -6.66 1.97 -11.30
N TYR A 84 -7.17 2.68 -10.29
CA TYR A 84 -6.82 2.49 -8.87
C TYR A 84 -5.41 2.90 -8.44
N LEU A 85 -4.55 3.36 -9.36
CA LEU A 85 -3.21 3.84 -9.01
C LEU A 85 -3.21 5.07 -8.08
N THR A 86 -4.29 5.85 -8.09
CA THR A 86 -4.44 7.07 -7.29
C THR A 86 -5.61 6.99 -6.31
N GLU A 87 -6.23 5.81 -6.12
CA GLU A 87 -7.47 5.72 -5.32
C GLU A 87 -7.27 6.10 -3.86
N ASN A 88 -6.05 5.94 -3.35
CA ASN A 88 -5.69 6.25 -1.97
C ASN A 88 -5.48 7.77 -1.72
N VAL A 89 -5.48 8.61 -2.76
CA VAL A 89 -5.32 10.06 -2.60
C VAL A 89 -6.48 10.62 -1.75
N ASN A 90 -6.15 11.50 -0.81
CA ASN A 90 -7.04 12.09 0.20
C ASN A 90 -7.55 11.13 1.28
N TRP A 91 -7.14 9.86 1.27
CA TRP A 91 -7.52 8.92 2.31
C TRP A 91 -6.50 8.89 3.45
N LYS A 92 -7.02 8.77 4.67
CA LYS A 92 -6.23 8.67 5.90
C LYS A 92 -5.62 7.27 6.01
N PHE A 93 -4.47 7.18 6.65
CA PHE A 93 -3.93 5.88 7.04
C PHE A 93 -4.80 5.31 8.16
N GLY A 94 -5.09 4.02 8.11
CA GLY A 94 -5.84 3.29 9.12
C GLY A 94 -5.06 2.08 9.62
N THR A 95 -5.30 1.71 10.88
CA THR A 95 -4.88 0.45 11.49
C THR A 95 -6.05 -0.17 12.25
N TYR A 96 -5.97 -1.43 12.66
CA TYR A 96 -7.11 -2.12 13.30
C TYR A 96 -7.65 -1.40 14.55
N ASP A 97 -6.79 -0.66 15.26
CA ASP A 97 -7.10 0.11 16.47
C ASP A 97 -7.37 1.60 16.21
N ASN A 98 -7.26 2.07 14.95
CA ASN A 98 -7.42 3.47 14.58
C ASN A 98 -7.82 3.57 13.10
N ASP A 99 -9.09 3.26 12.82
CA ASP A 99 -9.69 3.30 11.48
C ASP A 99 -10.89 4.28 11.50
N GLU A 100 -10.69 5.48 10.94
CA GLU A 100 -11.67 6.56 10.97
C GLU A 100 -12.09 6.94 9.54
N GLY A 101 -13.40 7.12 9.32
CA GLY A 101 -13.95 7.65 8.06
C GLY A 101 -14.57 6.60 7.14
N HIS A 102 -14.72 5.37 7.61
CA HIS A 102 -15.30 4.24 6.88
C HIS A 102 -16.64 3.80 7.48
N SER A 103 -17.48 3.14 6.69
CA SER A 103 -18.73 2.54 7.18
C SER A 103 -18.50 1.29 8.05
N ARG A 104 -17.30 0.71 8.00
CA ARG A 104 -16.82 -0.46 8.76
C ARG A 104 -15.30 -0.35 9.00
N ASN A 105 -14.73 -1.19 9.87
CA ASN A 105 -13.28 -1.21 10.11
C ASN A 105 -12.55 -1.96 8.96
N CYS A 106 -12.21 -1.23 7.91
CA CYS A 106 -11.46 -1.70 6.76
C CYS A 106 -10.10 -2.26 7.11
N SER A 107 -9.41 -1.64 8.07
CA SER A 107 -8.09 -2.08 8.50
C SER A 107 -8.13 -3.47 9.14
N ASP A 108 -9.13 -3.74 9.97
CA ASP A 108 -9.34 -5.07 10.55
C ASP A 108 -9.82 -6.08 9.49
N ASP A 109 -10.74 -5.70 8.61
CA ASP A 109 -11.24 -6.57 7.54
C ASP A 109 -10.15 -6.98 6.54
N HIS A 110 -9.16 -6.10 6.28
CA HIS A 110 -8.08 -6.31 5.31
C HIS A 110 -6.74 -6.70 5.95
N GLY A 111 -6.64 -6.77 7.28
CA GLY A 111 -5.51 -7.43 7.94
C GLY A 111 -4.17 -6.70 7.88
N GLY A 112 -4.17 -5.37 7.83
CA GLY A 112 -2.96 -4.55 7.74
C GLY A 112 -3.25 -3.07 8.01
N GLY A 113 -2.20 -2.25 7.99
CA GLY A 113 -2.33 -0.79 7.95
C GLY A 113 -2.19 -0.27 6.53
N TRP A 114 -3.09 0.62 6.10
CA TRP A 114 -3.11 1.17 4.74
C TRP A 114 -3.91 2.48 4.65
N TRP A 115 -3.82 3.16 3.52
CA TRP A 115 -4.70 4.28 3.18
C TRP A 115 -6.00 3.75 2.55
N TYR A 116 -6.92 3.29 3.39
CA TYR A 116 -8.17 2.67 2.95
C TYR A 116 -9.18 3.70 2.43
N THR A 117 -9.90 3.36 1.35
CA THR A 117 -10.99 4.17 0.77
C THR A 117 -12.35 3.88 1.42
N ASP A 118 -13.17 2.95 0.94
CA ASP A 118 -14.26 2.29 1.70
C ASP A 118 -14.60 0.92 1.05
N CYS A 119 -13.78 -0.13 1.19
CA CYS A 119 -12.46 -0.19 1.81
C CYS A 119 -11.36 -0.01 0.76
N THR A 120 -10.70 -1.04 0.26
CA THR A 120 -9.71 -0.87 -0.81
C THR A 120 -9.75 -2.03 -1.79
N ARG A 121 -9.35 -1.76 -3.03
CA ARG A 121 -9.16 -2.80 -4.05
C ARG A 121 -7.77 -3.41 -3.94
N TRP A 122 -6.81 -2.69 -3.37
CA TRP A 122 -5.46 -3.17 -3.16
C TRP A 122 -4.80 -2.65 -1.88
N HIS A 123 -3.90 -3.45 -1.35
CA HIS A 123 -3.00 -3.08 -0.26
C HIS A 123 -1.82 -4.05 -0.25
N LEU A 124 -0.66 -3.54 0.14
CA LEU A 124 0.60 -4.29 0.13
C LEU A 124 0.95 -4.87 1.51
N THR A 125 0.14 -4.56 2.52
CA THR A 125 0.34 -4.92 3.92
C THR A 125 -0.53 -6.12 4.35
N GLY A 126 -1.04 -6.87 3.37
CA GLY A 126 -1.79 -8.10 3.61
C GLY A 126 -0.92 -9.31 3.90
N TYR A 127 -1.58 -10.41 4.22
CA TYR A 127 -0.95 -11.72 4.32
C TYR A 127 -0.47 -12.20 2.95
N TYR A 128 0.62 -12.97 2.96
CA TYR A 128 1.06 -13.72 1.80
C TYR A 128 -0.06 -14.68 1.35
N PRO A 129 -0.50 -14.59 0.09
CA PRO A 129 -1.48 -15.53 -0.45
C PRO A 129 -0.83 -16.93 -0.60
N SER A 130 -1.66 -17.98 -0.54
CA SER A 130 -1.21 -19.35 -0.86
C SER A 130 -0.89 -19.54 -2.35
N CYS A 131 -1.22 -18.54 -3.19
CA CYS A 131 -1.16 -18.60 -4.65
C CYS A 131 -1.88 -19.80 -5.29
N ALA A 132 -2.79 -20.45 -4.55
CA ALA A 132 -3.61 -21.55 -5.04
C ALA A 132 -5.06 -21.08 -5.21
N GLY A 133 -5.48 -20.88 -6.47
CA GLY A 133 -6.87 -20.57 -6.85
C GLY A 133 -7.33 -19.13 -6.58
N ASN A 134 -8.63 -18.89 -6.83
CA ASN A 134 -9.28 -17.60 -6.58
C ASN A 134 -9.36 -17.36 -5.07
N SER A 135 -8.85 -16.23 -4.59
CA SER A 135 -8.97 -15.82 -3.18
C SER A 135 -9.85 -14.59 -3.07
N ASN A 136 -11.07 -14.76 -2.54
CA ASN A 136 -11.91 -13.65 -2.08
C ASN A 136 -11.46 -13.11 -0.72
N ASN A 137 -10.31 -13.55 -0.19
CA ASN A 137 -9.82 -13.09 1.09
C ASN A 137 -9.31 -11.64 0.96
N HIS A 138 -10.03 -10.72 1.59
CA HIS A 138 -9.66 -9.31 1.60
C HIS A 138 -8.32 -9.03 2.28
N ARG A 139 -7.85 -9.98 3.11
CA ARG A 139 -6.62 -9.87 3.88
C ARG A 139 -5.36 -10.25 3.10
N THR A 140 -5.46 -10.72 1.86
CA THR A 140 -4.28 -11.10 1.07
C THR A 140 -3.67 -9.91 0.34
N MET A 141 -2.34 -9.88 0.27
CA MET A 141 -1.55 -8.91 -0.49
C MET A 141 -1.91 -8.96 -1.99
N LYS A 142 -2.30 -7.81 -2.56
CA LYS A 142 -2.83 -7.73 -3.93
C LYS A 142 -2.69 -6.33 -4.53
N PHE A 143 -2.75 -6.24 -5.85
CA PHE A 143 -2.69 -4.98 -6.60
C PHE A 143 -3.65 -4.95 -7.80
N ALA A 144 -4.80 -4.31 -7.63
CA ALA A 144 -5.93 -4.38 -8.56
C ALA A 144 -5.63 -3.84 -9.97
N SER A 145 -4.73 -2.88 -10.11
CA SER A 145 -4.35 -2.34 -11.43
C SER A 145 -3.68 -3.37 -12.32
N ILE A 146 -3.13 -4.48 -11.77
CA ILE A 146 -2.55 -5.58 -12.56
C ILE A 146 -3.58 -6.13 -13.55
N THR A 147 -4.86 -6.22 -13.15
CA THR A 147 -5.95 -6.71 -14.01
C THR A 147 -7.00 -5.65 -14.36
N GLY A 148 -6.95 -4.48 -13.72
CA GLY A 148 -7.92 -3.40 -13.90
C GLY A 148 -9.28 -3.65 -13.26
N ASN A 149 -9.49 -4.79 -12.60
CA ASN A 149 -10.76 -5.21 -12.02
C ASN A 149 -10.64 -5.50 -10.52
N ASN A 150 -11.78 -5.69 -9.84
CA ASN A 150 -11.77 -6.18 -8.47
C ASN A 150 -11.10 -7.58 -8.42
N CYS A 151 -10.29 -7.79 -7.40
CA CYS A 151 -9.15 -8.69 -7.37
C CYS A 151 -9.48 -10.18 -7.21
N ASN A 152 -10.35 -10.72 -8.07
CA ASN A 152 -10.81 -12.11 -7.97
C ASN A 152 -9.79 -13.12 -8.53
N ASN A 153 -8.99 -12.71 -9.53
CA ASN A 153 -7.92 -13.50 -10.14
C ASN A 153 -6.80 -12.63 -10.72
N GLY A 154 -5.56 -13.15 -10.72
CA GLY A 154 -4.41 -12.59 -11.45
C GLY A 154 -3.75 -11.33 -10.86
N CYS A 155 -4.20 -10.83 -9.70
CA CYS A 155 -3.64 -9.64 -9.05
C CYS A 155 -3.08 -9.91 -7.64
N LEU A 156 -3.06 -11.17 -7.20
CA LEU A 156 -2.44 -11.57 -5.93
C LEU A 156 -0.93 -11.51 -6.06
N LEU A 157 -0.27 -11.12 -4.98
CA LEU A 157 1.16 -10.87 -4.97
C LEU A 157 1.92 -11.86 -4.09
N GLN A 158 3.01 -12.41 -4.61
CA GLN A 158 4.00 -13.16 -3.83
C GLN A 158 4.99 -12.23 -3.12
N ALA A 159 5.30 -11.08 -3.71
CA ALA A 159 6.19 -10.09 -3.13
C ALA A 159 5.82 -8.68 -3.61
N ALA A 160 6.11 -7.69 -2.78
CA ALA A 160 6.03 -6.28 -3.13
C ALA A 160 7.12 -5.50 -2.40
N THR A 161 7.59 -4.40 -2.99
CA THR A 161 8.53 -3.48 -2.35
C THR A 161 8.19 -2.06 -2.74
N LEU A 162 7.99 -1.18 -1.75
CA LEU A 162 7.88 0.26 -1.96
C LEU A 162 9.24 0.90 -1.72
N LYS A 163 9.73 1.65 -2.70
CA LYS A 163 11.02 2.33 -2.69
C LYS A 163 10.80 3.82 -2.88
N ILE A 164 11.57 4.64 -2.19
CA ILE A 164 11.48 6.09 -2.27
C ILE A 164 12.81 6.64 -2.75
N GLN A 165 12.76 7.58 -3.69
CA GLN A 165 13.94 8.22 -4.26
C GLN A 165 13.69 9.71 -4.45
N ARG A 166 14.63 10.54 -4.00
CA ARG A 166 14.59 11.99 -4.23
C ARG A 166 14.66 12.27 -5.73
N ASN A 167 13.79 13.14 -6.23
CA ASN A 167 13.91 13.64 -7.59
C ASN A 167 15.05 14.67 -7.63
N THR A 168 15.95 14.51 -8.59
CA THR A 168 17.07 15.44 -8.85
C THR A 168 16.62 16.63 -9.66
#